data_AF-A0A7V6QQI0-F1
#
_entry.id   AF-A0A7V6QQI0-F1
#
_cell.length_a   1.000
_cell.length_b   1.000
_cell.length_c   1.000
_cell.angle_alpha   90.00
_cell.angle_beta   90.00
_cell.angle_gamma   90.00
#
_symmetry.space_group_name_H-M   'P 1'
#
loop_
_entity.id
_entity.type
_entity.pdbx_description
1 polymer ?
#
loop_
_entity_poly.entity_id
_entity_poly.type
_entity_poly.pdbx_seq_one_letter_code
_entity_poly.pdbx_strand_id
1 'polypeptide(L)'
;MKEYRFETADGIILSREKHAYDGDGNTTIITYNDGSKHSFQYDLANRLTNEQKTASNGAILSAISYQYDSYGNRLTITKNGTTTSYKYDSANQISSVNGAAGLYQYDQNGNQIRDDRHKYYYDSSNRLSYVEQANAAVAIASYFYDFEGKRTKKVVYGKKTEYYYYDAGHLTYIADENNQILYSFTRTYTGDLVTMTDFTSGAAVNYYYVHNGHGDIIGLKDKTGTTVVTYEYDAFGTIITATGTAKTGNGRLLREENPFRYASYFYDEETKLYYLRMRYYDPLIGRYLTRDIVPSANLYVYTENNPVRYVDPFGLSFFSKIKSLYQRSKAKVTSFFKSVYNSVSTTIKSIKTKKVEFSPGQQAAITIGAAGVGSSVDYKVSKTNTRISSKQSSISNAITVGAKTDIPKQVIKNLGKGGVYGMGVGVAVDWGMSYLRKEEFGVEELKESLINNVTLSLASAGIAGILVIGGVPVLMAGVGAGGRYSYIIHFI
;
A
#
# COMPACT_ATOMS: atom_id res chain seq x y z
N MET A 1 -5.32 -17.19 -5.52
CA MET A 1 -3.88 -17.17 -5.85
C MET A 1 -3.61 -15.99 -6.77
N LYS A 2 -2.56 -15.21 -6.51
CA LYS A 2 -2.11 -14.10 -7.37
C LYS A 2 -0.65 -14.35 -7.77
N GLU A 3 -0.29 -14.08 -9.02
CA GLU A 3 1.07 -14.21 -9.53
C GLU A 3 1.68 -12.83 -9.75
N TYR A 4 2.90 -12.65 -9.26
CA TYR A 4 3.77 -11.52 -9.55
C TYR A 4 4.94 -12.05 -10.37
N ARG A 5 5.26 -11.42 -11.49
CA ARG A 5 6.38 -11.83 -12.34
C ARG A 5 7.13 -10.61 -12.86
N PHE A 6 8.44 -10.73 -12.89
CA PHE A 6 9.37 -9.81 -13.54
C PHE A 6 10.05 -10.59 -14.66
N GLU A 7 9.90 -10.11 -15.89
CA GLU A 7 10.43 -10.75 -17.08
C GLU A 7 11.16 -9.73 -17.96
N THR A 8 12.17 -10.18 -18.71
CA THR A 8 12.81 -9.34 -19.74
C THR A 8 11.84 -9.09 -20.89
N ALA A 9 12.16 -8.14 -21.77
CA ALA A 9 11.39 -7.89 -22.99
C ALA A 9 11.24 -9.16 -23.86
N ASP A 10 12.24 -10.04 -23.83
CA ASP A 10 12.27 -11.32 -24.55
C ASP A 10 11.56 -12.47 -23.80
N GLY A 11 10.90 -12.17 -22.66
CA GLY A 11 10.10 -13.13 -21.90
C GLY A 11 10.89 -14.01 -20.92
N ILE A 12 12.16 -13.71 -20.64
CA ILE A 12 12.94 -14.44 -19.63
C ILE A 12 12.45 -14.03 -18.26
N ILE A 13 11.92 -14.98 -17.49
CA ILE A 13 11.46 -14.74 -16.12
C ILE A 13 12.66 -14.55 -15.20
N LEU A 14 12.83 -13.33 -14.70
CA LEU A 14 13.86 -12.95 -13.74
C LEU A 14 13.44 -13.24 -12.30
N SER A 15 12.16 -13.07 -12.00
CA SER A 15 11.55 -13.43 -10.71
C SER A 15 10.07 -13.73 -10.92
N ARG A 16 9.54 -14.70 -10.19
CA ARG A 16 8.10 -14.92 -10.06
C ARG A 16 7.79 -15.41 -8.65
N GLU A 17 6.66 -14.93 -8.16
CA GLU A 17 6.09 -15.27 -6.87
C GLU A 17 4.61 -15.58 -7.02
N LYS A 18 4.17 -16.69 -6.46
CA LYS A 18 2.75 -17.07 -6.40
C LYS A 18 2.27 -16.99 -4.97
N HIS A 19 1.32 -16.10 -4.74
CA HIS A 19 0.77 -15.80 -3.42
C HIS A 19 -0.60 -16.48 -3.25
N ALA A 20 -0.74 -17.29 -2.22
CA ALA A 20 -2.00 -17.83 -1.73
C ALA A 20 -2.50 -16.99 -0.55
N TYR A 21 -3.81 -16.93 -0.36
CA TYR A 21 -4.46 -16.10 0.66
C TYR A 21 -5.52 -16.88 1.42
N ASP A 22 -5.77 -16.51 2.67
CA ASP A 22 -6.92 -16.96 3.45
C ASP A 22 -8.20 -16.18 3.08
N GLY A 23 -9.31 -16.45 3.79
CA GLY A 23 -10.60 -15.79 3.57
C GLY A 23 -10.61 -14.30 3.93
N ASP A 24 -9.71 -13.86 4.82
CA ASP A 24 -9.57 -12.47 5.24
C ASP A 24 -8.61 -11.67 4.33
N GLY A 25 -7.91 -12.37 3.43
CA GLY A 25 -6.98 -11.83 2.46
C GLY A 25 -5.56 -11.69 2.98
N ASN A 26 -5.18 -12.37 4.06
CA ASN A 26 -3.78 -12.47 4.47
C ASN A 26 -3.05 -13.50 3.62
N THR A 27 -1.78 -13.23 3.31
CA THR A 27 -0.96 -14.13 2.50
C THR A 27 -0.60 -15.37 3.31
N THR A 28 -1.05 -16.56 2.92
CA THR A 28 -0.75 -17.80 3.66
C THR A 28 0.49 -18.49 3.13
N ILE A 29 0.78 -18.38 1.84
CA ILE A 29 1.95 -19.01 1.20
C ILE A 29 2.44 -18.13 0.05
N ILE A 30 3.74 -17.90 -0.03
CA ILE A 30 4.46 -17.43 -1.22
C ILE A 30 5.26 -18.61 -1.77
N THR A 31 5.11 -18.91 -3.06
CA THR A 31 5.94 -19.89 -3.77
C THR A 31 6.82 -19.16 -4.77
N TYR A 32 8.13 -19.36 -4.67
CA TYR A 32 9.15 -18.73 -5.51
C TYR A 32 9.45 -19.56 -6.77
N ASN A 33 10.23 -18.99 -7.69
CA ASN A 33 10.62 -19.60 -8.96
C ASN A 33 11.32 -20.95 -8.84
N ASP A 34 12.19 -21.09 -7.83
CA ASP A 34 12.96 -22.30 -7.56
C ASP A 34 12.12 -23.40 -6.88
N GLY A 35 10.84 -23.12 -6.60
CA GLY A 35 9.93 -24.02 -5.90
C GLY A 35 9.99 -23.94 -4.37
N SER A 36 10.91 -23.14 -3.81
CA SER A 36 10.93 -22.83 -2.38
C SER A 36 9.65 -22.08 -1.98
N LYS A 37 9.31 -22.16 -0.70
CA LYS A 37 8.06 -21.57 -0.16
C LYS A 37 8.30 -20.81 1.13
N HIS A 38 7.52 -19.76 1.32
CA HIS A 38 7.38 -19.02 2.58
C HIS A 38 5.93 -19.09 3.03
N SER A 39 5.63 -19.82 4.09
CA SER A 39 4.28 -19.98 4.64
C SER A 39 4.07 -19.14 5.89
N PHE A 40 2.85 -18.68 6.08
CA PHE A 40 2.43 -17.81 7.17
C PHE A 40 1.13 -18.31 7.80
N GLN A 41 1.01 -18.14 9.11
CA GLN A 41 -0.22 -18.38 9.86
C GLN A 41 -0.59 -17.16 10.69
N TYR A 42 -1.88 -16.99 10.94
CA TYR A 42 -2.43 -15.84 11.62
C TYR A 42 -3.40 -16.28 12.71
N ASP A 43 -3.54 -15.46 13.75
CA ASP A 43 -4.63 -15.61 14.72
C ASP A 43 -5.94 -14.99 14.23
N LEU A 44 -7.01 -15.11 15.03
CA LEU A 44 -8.34 -14.56 14.72
C LEU A 44 -8.36 -13.01 14.62
N ALA A 45 -7.33 -12.32 15.15
CA ALA A 45 -7.16 -10.89 15.01
C ALA A 45 -6.33 -10.52 13.77
N ASN A 46 -6.03 -11.50 12.89
CA ASN A 46 -5.18 -11.37 11.71
C ASN A 46 -3.72 -10.99 12.04
N ARG A 47 -3.23 -11.29 13.24
CA ARG A 47 -1.83 -11.06 13.62
C ARG A 47 -0.99 -12.27 13.24
N LEU A 48 0.22 -12.05 12.71
CA LEU A 48 1.10 -13.11 12.25
C LEU A 48 1.60 -13.97 13.43
N THR A 49 1.22 -15.24 13.51
CA THR A 49 1.64 -16.16 14.58
C THR A 49 2.82 -17.03 14.19
N ASN A 50 2.96 -17.34 12.89
CA ASN A 50 4.05 -18.16 12.39
C ASN A 50 4.50 -17.71 11.01
N GLU A 51 5.80 -17.78 10.76
CA GLU A 51 6.37 -17.79 9.43
C GLU A 51 7.38 -18.94 9.28
N GLN A 52 7.44 -19.54 8.10
CA GLN A 52 8.34 -20.66 7.81
C GLN A 52 8.80 -20.63 6.36
N LYS A 53 10.12 -20.70 6.16
CA LYS A 53 10.75 -20.86 4.84
C LYS A 53 11.16 -22.31 4.63
N THR A 54 10.83 -22.86 3.47
CA THR A 54 11.17 -24.23 3.06
C THR A 54 11.83 -24.22 1.69
N ALA A 55 12.86 -25.03 1.52
CA ALA A 55 13.47 -25.29 0.22
C ALA A 55 12.51 -26.08 -0.68
N SER A 56 12.82 -26.16 -1.98
CA SER A 56 12.01 -26.88 -2.96
C SER A 56 11.89 -28.38 -2.69
N ASN A 57 12.87 -28.97 -2.00
CA ASN A 57 12.84 -30.35 -1.52
C ASN A 57 12.07 -30.55 -0.20
N GLY A 58 11.48 -29.48 0.35
CA GLY A 58 10.73 -29.51 1.62
C GLY A 58 11.56 -29.30 2.88
N ALA A 59 12.89 -29.16 2.79
CA ALA A 59 13.72 -28.89 3.96
C ALA A 59 13.38 -27.53 4.58
N ILE A 60 13.27 -27.48 5.91
CA ILE A 60 12.99 -26.23 6.65
C ILE A 60 14.28 -25.41 6.69
N LEU A 61 14.24 -24.21 6.12
CA LEU A 61 15.37 -23.27 6.11
C LEU A 61 15.29 -22.29 7.28
N SER A 62 14.08 -21.89 7.66
CA SER A 62 13.82 -21.00 8.80
C SER A 62 12.41 -21.23 9.31
N ALA A 63 12.22 -21.15 10.63
CA ALA A 63 10.91 -21.18 11.28
C ALA A 63 10.89 -20.18 12.43
N ILE A 64 9.90 -19.28 12.40
CA ILE A 64 9.69 -18.26 13.43
C ILE A 64 8.25 -18.30 13.91
N SER A 65 8.06 -18.25 15.22
CA SER A 65 6.73 -18.12 15.84
C SER A 65 6.65 -16.95 16.79
N TYR A 66 5.44 -16.40 16.93
CA TYR A 66 5.14 -15.21 17.71
C TYR A 66 3.93 -15.48 18.62
N GLN A 67 3.97 -14.89 19.82
CA GLN A 67 2.82 -14.84 20.72
C GLN A 67 2.59 -13.40 21.15
N TYR A 68 1.32 -13.03 21.35
CA TYR A 68 0.92 -11.67 21.66
C TYR A 68 -0.04 -11.62 22.84
N ASP A 69 -0.04 -10.50 23.57
CA ASP A 69 -1.09 -10.18 24.52
C ASP A 69 -2.33 -9.59 23.83
N SER A 70 -3.34 -9.19 24.61
CA SER A 70 -4.57 -8.56 24.10
C SER A 70 -4.36 -7.17 23.49
N TYR A 71 -3.27 -6.48 23.83
CA TYR A 71 -2.91 -5.17 23.28
C TYR A 71 -2.00 -5.29 22.04
N GLY A 72 -1.66 -6.52 21.61
CA GLY A 72 -0.78 -6.76 20.49
C GLY A 72 0.70 -6.53 20.80
N ASN A 73 1.09 -6.48 22.07
CA ASN A 73 2.50 -6.57 22.42
C ASN A 73 3.00 -8.00 22.20
N ARG A 74 4.20 -8.17 21.62
CA ARG A 74 4.78 -9.49 21.35
C ARG A 74 5.36 -10.08 22.63
N LEU A 75 4.68 -11.05 23.24
CA LEU A 75 5.14 -11.73 24.45
C LEU A 75 6.33 -12.64 24.20
N THR A 76 6.36 -13.34 23.06
CA THR A 76 7.48 -14.21 22.71
C THR A 76 7.75 -14.17 21.21
N ILE A 77 9.02 -14.36 20.86
CA ILE A 77 9.46 -14.75 19.53
C ILE A 77 10.34 -15.99 19.66
N THR A 78 10.06 -17.03 18.87
CA THR A 78 10.95 -18.20 18.80
C THR A 78 11.51 -18.29 17.40
N LYS A 79 12.81 -18.01 17.22
CA LYS A 79 13.51 -18.12 15.94
C LYS A 79 14.34 -19.39 15.94
N ASN A 80 14.03 -20.34 15.06
CA ASN A 80 14.77 -21.60 14.88
C ASN A 80 15.05 -22.36 16.20
N GLY A 81 14.05 -22.40 17.08
CA GLY A 81 14.13 -23.07 18.39
C GLY A 81 14.61 -22.20 19.55
N THR A 82 15.16 -21.00 19.29
CA THR A 82 15.59 -20.07 20.33
C THR A 82 14.47 -19.08 20.66
N THR A 83 13.98 -19.09 21.89
CA THR A 83 12.91 -18.21 22.36
C THR A 83 13.47 -16.96 23.06
N THR A 84 12.98 -15.79 22.66
CA THR A 84 13.09 -14.54 23.41
C THR A 84 11.72 -14.17 23.95
N SER A 85 11.65 -13.86 25.24
CA SER A 85 10.42 -13.42 25.91
C SER A 85 10.50 -11.94 26.28
N TYR A 86 9.37 -11.26 26.21
CA TYR A 86 9.22 -9.85 26.56
C TYR A 86 8.10 -9.68 27.58
N LYS A 87 8.29 -8.73 28.51
CA LYS A 87 7.20 -8.21 29.34
C LYS A 87 7.01 -6.73 29.07
N TYR A 88 5.81 -6.26 29.35
CA TYR A 88 5.39 -4.89 29.11
C TYR A 88 4.81 -4.27 30.36
N ASP A 89 4.92 -2.96 30.48
CA ASP A 89 4.19 -2.17 31.48
C ASP A 89 2.78 -1.78 31.00
N SER A 90 2.06 -1.02 31.83
CA SER A 90 0.72 -0.53 31.49
C SER A 90 0.69 0.48 30.34
N ALA A 91 1.83 1.05 29.97
CA ALA A 91 1.99 1.95 28.83
C ALA A 91 2.43 1.23 27.55
N ASN A 92 2.42 -0.11 27.54
CA ASN A 92 2.88 -0.98 26.44
C ASN A 92 4.38 -0.86 26.12
N GLN A 93 5.20 -0.39 27.07
CA GLN A 93 6.65 -0.26 26.96
C GLN A 93 7.35 -1.53 27.41
N ILE A 94 8.49 -1.90 26.79
CA ILE A 94 9.23 -3.12 27.18
C ILE A 94 9.81 -2.92 28.58
N SER A 95 9.37 -3.74 29.54
CA SER A 95 9.83 -3.69 30.92
C SER A 95 10.91 -4.74 31.23
N SER A 96 10.93 -5.86 30.51
CA SER A 96 12.01 -6.86 30.59
C SER A 96 12.11 -7.70 29.33
N VAL A 97 13.32 -8.23 29.09
CA VAL A 97 13.63 -9.21 28.03
C VAL A 97 14.31 -10.41 28.66
N ASN A 98 13.78 -11.62 28.43
CA ASN A 98 14.26 -12.86 29.06
C ASN A 98 14.38 -12.77 30.59
N GLY A 99 13.47 -12.03 31.22
CA GLY A 99 13.46 -11.79 32.66
C GLY A 99 14.43 -10.72 33.15
N ALA A 100 15.33 -10.19 32.31
CA ALA A 100 16.21 -9.08 32.65
C ALA A 100 15.50 -7.73 32.46
N ALA A 101 15.40 -6.94 33.52
CA ALA A 101 14.85 -5.59 33.52
C ALA A 101 15.93 -4.54 33.22
N GLY A 102 15.51 -3.33 32.84
CA GLY A 102 16.41 -2.16 32.68
C GLY A 102 17.20 -2.10 31.38
N LEU A 103 17.10 -3.12 30.51
CA LEU A 103 17.67 -3.12 29.17
C LEU A 103 16.98 -2.09 28.25
N TYR A 104 15.66 -1.97 28.38
CA TYR A 104 14.85 -1.00 27.67
C TYR A 104 14.38 0.07 28.64
N GLN A 105 14.55 1.34 28.27
CA GLN A 105 14.19 2.48 29.10
C GLN A 105 13.49 3.53 28.25
N TYR A 106 12.57 4.26 28.88
CA TYR A 106 11.72 5.23 28.21
C TYR A 106 11.70 6.55 28.98
N ASP A 107 11.53 7.66 28.27
CA ASP A 107 11.25 8.96 28.88
C ASP A 107 9.75 9.12 29.22
N GLN A 108 9.41 10.25 29.82
CA GLN A 108 8.02 10.57 30.20
C GLN A 108 7.07 10.72 29.00
N ASN A 109 7.59 11.09 27.83
CA ASN A 109 6.83 11.17 26.58
C ASN A 109 6.58 9.77 25.98
N GLY A 110 7.29 8.76 26.48
CA GLY A 110 7.23 7.38 26.02
C GLY A 110 8.18 7.11 24.85
N ASN A 111 9.19 7.94 24.63
CA ASN A 111 10.25 7.64 23.68
C ASN A 111 11.22 6.65 24.31
N GLN A 112 11.63 5.62 23.56
CA GLN A 112 12.66 4.68 24.00
C GLN A 112 14.00 5.40 24.03
N ILE A 113 14.59 5.59 25.20
CA ILE A 113 15.89 6.26 25.40
C ILE A 113 17.06 5.28 25.50
N ARG A 114 16.76 3.97 25.63
CA ARG A 114 17.78 2.91 25.68
C ARG A 114 17.21 1.58 25.21
N ASP A 115 18.04 0.80 24.52
CA ASP A 115 17.90 -0.66 24.38
C ASP A 115 19.21 -1.37 24.76
N ASP A 116 19.31 -2.66 24.42
CA ASP A 116 20.51 -3.47 24.65
C ASP A 116 21.73 -3.04 23.83
N ARG A 117 21.52 -2.30 22.73
CA ARG A 117 22.54 -1.90 21.74
C ARG A 117 22.89 -0.41 21.82
N HIS A 118 21.93 0.43 22.12
CA HIS A 118 21.97 1.87 21.92
C HIS A 118 21.36 2.67 23.09
N LYS A 119 21.80 3.92 23.21
CA LYS A 119 21.02 4.99 23.83
C LYS A 119 20.55 5.96 22.77
N TYR A 120 19.36 6.49 22.97
CA TYR A 120 18.65 7.34 22.03
C TYR A 120 18.34 8.69 22.65
N TYR A 121 18.55 9.74 21.88
CA TYR A 121 18.29 11.11 22.27
C TYR A 121 17.37 11.74 21.24
N TYR A 122 16.43 12.55 21.73
CA TYR A 122 15.38 13.15 20.92
C TYR A 122 15.50 14.67 20.94
N ASP A 123 15.14 15.31 19.84
CA ASP A 123 14.98 16.76 19.79
C ASP A 123 13.68 17.22 20.50
N SER A 124 13.47 18.53 20.58
CA SER A 124 12.28 19.13 21.21
C SER A 124 10.97 18.79 20.50
N SER A 125 11.02 18.20 19.30
CA SER A 125 9.86 17.73 18.53
C SER A 125 9.67 16.20 18.63
N ASN A 126 10.30 15.54 19.61
CA ASN A 126 10.27 14.08 19.81
C ASN A 126 10.82 13.27 18.62
N ARG A 127 11.77 13.82 17.85
CA ARG A 127 12.42 13.11 16.74
C ARG A 127 13.81 12.65 17.16
N LEU A 128 14.19 11.43 16.78
CA LEU A 128 15.50 10.87 17.12
C LEU A 128 16.62 11.74 16.55
N SER A 129 17.45 12.36 17.39
CA SER A 129 18.47 13.33 16.98
C SER A 129 19.89 12.81 17.15
N TYR A 130 20.13 11.90 18.09
CA TYR A 130 21.45 11.35 18.36
C TYR A 130 21.38 9.92 18.93
N VAL A 131 22.36 9.10 18.58
CA VAL A 131 22.50 7.71 19.01
C VAL A 131 23.93 7.42 19.41
N GLU A 132 24.10 6.77 20.55
CA GLU A 132 25.38 6.23 21.02
C GLU A 132 25.23 4.77 21.47
N GLN A 133 26.34 4.08 21.72
CA GLN A 133 26.31 2.71 22.22
C GLN A 133 25.68 2.63 23.62
N ALA A 134 24.91 1.57 23.89
CA ALA A 134 24.25 1.39 25.19
C ALA A 134 25.24 1.39 26.37
N ASN A 135 26.39 0.74 26.17
CA ASN A 135 27.35 0.42 27.23
C ASN A 135 28.67 1.20 27.11
N ALA A 136 28.75 2.20 26.23
CA ALA A 136 29.91 3.07 26.08
C ALA A 136 29.47 4.45 25.55
N ALA A 137 30.15 5.53 25.95
CA ALA A 137 29.92 6.87 25.41
C ALA A 137 30.55 7.04 24.02
N VAL A 138 30.20 6.15 23.09
CA VAL A 138 30.70 6.11 21.72
C VAL A 138 29.56 6.53 20.79
N ALA A 139 29.71 7.73 20.21
CA ALA A 139 28.78 8.29 19.24
C ALA A 139 28.66 7.40 18.00
N ILE A 140 27.43 7.13 17.56
CA ILE A 140 27.12 6.32 16.37
C ILE A 140 26.62 7.22 15.25
N ALA A 141 25.53 7.97 15.50
CA ALA A 141 24.93 8.83 14.50
C ALA A 141 24.23 10.05 15.09
N SER A 142 24.16 11.11 14.28
CA SER A 142 23.31 12.28 14.50
C SER A 142 22.40 12.52 13.31
N TYR A 143 21.16 12.93 13.58
CA TYR A 143 20.12 13.17 12.58
C TYR A 143 19.53 14.57 12.74
N PHE A 144 19.31 15.25 11.61
CA PHE A 144 18.72 16.58 11.56
C PHE A 144 17.55 16.59 10.59
N TYR A 145 16.58 17.45 10.84
CA TYR A 145 15.30 17.46 10.15
C TYR A 145 14.90 18.88 9.78
N ASP A 146 14.09 19.01 8.73
CA ASP A 146 13.38 20.25 8.42
C ASP A 146 12.14 20.45 9.32
N PHE A 147 11.39 21.53 9.07
CA PHE A 147 10.17 21.86 9.79
C PHE A 147 9.02 20.88 9.49
N GLU A 148 9.08 20.12 8.40
CA GLU A 148 8.09 19.10 8.02
C GLU A 148 8.45 17.70 8.57
N GLY A 149 9.57 17.59 9.30
CA GLY A 149 10.03 16.33 9.88
C GLY A 149 10.79 15.41 8.92
N LYS A 150 11.13 15.86 7.71
CA LYS A 150 11.99 15.10 6.79
C LYS A 150 13.44 15.25 7.20
N ARG A 151 14.17 14.13 7.26
CA ARG A 151 15.59 14.10 7.59
C ARG A 151 16.38 14.83 6.51
N THR A 152 17.04 15.92 6.86
CA THR A 152 17.85 16.76 5.94
C THR A 152 19.34 16.47 6.03
N LYS A 153 19.82 15.95 7.17
CA LYS A 153 21.23 15.61 7.36
C LYS A 153 21.39 14.38 8.26
N LYS A 154 22.38 13.55 7.92
CA LYS A 154 22.86 12.44 8.75
C LYS A 154 24.36 12.54 8.91
N VAL A 155 24.85 12.38 10.14
CA VAL A 155 26.27 12.21 10.44
C VAL A 155 26.44 10.81 11.01
N VAL A 156 27.28 10.00 10.39
CA VAL A 156 27.75 8.71 10.92
C VAL A 156 29.18 8.92 11.39
N TYR A 157 29.37 8.93 12.72
CA TYR A 157 30.64 9.32 13.32
C TYR A 157 31.79 8.43 12.86
N GLY A 158 32.91 9.05 12.48
CA GLY A 158 34.08 8.36 11.93
C GLY A 158 33.90 7.76 10.53
N LYS A 159 32.72 7.89 9.89
CA LYS A 159 32.45 7.33 8.56
C LYS A 159 32.10 8.39 7.52
N LYS A 160 30.99 9.13 7.69
CA LYS A 160 30.46 10.04 6.64
C LYS A 160 29.47 11.08 7.16
N THR A 161 29.33 12.18 6.41
CA THR A 161 28.22 13.12 6.53
C THR A 161 27.43 13.12 5.23
N GLU A 162 26.10 13.13 5.33
CA GLU A 162 25.19 13.06 4.20
C GLU A 162 24.08 14.10 4.33
N TYR A 163 23.74 14.76 3.23
CA TYR A 163 22.67 15.74 3.10
C TYR A 163 21.58 15.18 2.17
N TYR A 164 20.33 15.30 2.57
CA TYR A 164 19.19 14.60 1.97
C TYR A 164 18.24 15.61 1.32
N TYR A 165 17.97 15.43 0.03
CA TYR A 165 17.15 16.34 -0.77
C TYR A 165 15.93 15.64 -1.33
N TYR A 166 14.77 16.26 -1.14
CA TYR A 166 13.48 15.69 -1.48
C TYR A 166 12.77 16.50 -2.55
N ASP A 167 12.07 15.82 -3.44
CA ASP A 167 11.11 16.40 -4.38
C ASP A 167 9.77 15.66 -4.30
N ALA A 168 8.66 16.40 -4.30
CA ALA A 168 7.31 15.85 -4.07
C ALA A 168 7.22 14.89 -2.87
N GLY A 169 8.01 15.16 -1.83
CA GLY A 169 8.13 14.33 -0.64
C GLY A 169 9.05 13.11 -0.79
N HIS A 170 9.47 12.68 -1.97
CA HIS A 170 10.40 11.56 -2.16
C HIS A 170 11.86 12.00 -2.13
N LEU A 171 12.76 11.16 -1.60
CA LEU A 171 14.20 11.43 -1.67
C LEU A 171 14.67 11.31 -3.12
N THR A 172 15.28 12.38 -3.62
CA THR A 172 15.75 12.50 -5.00
C THR A 172 17.27 12.31 -5.08
N TYR A 173 18.02 12.90 -4.15
CA TYR A 173 19.47 12.70 -4.09
C TYR A 173 20.04 12.89 -2.68
N ILE A 174 21.23 12.32 -2.47
CA ILE A 174 22.06 12.48 -1.29
C ILE A 174 23.37 13.15 -1.73
N ALA A 175 23.81 14.17 -1.01
CA ALA A 175 25.08 14.87 -1.23
C ALA A 175 26.01 14.79 -0.01
N ASP A 176 27.30 15.07 -0.20
CA ASP A 176 28.29 15.21 0.87
C ASP A 176 28.35 16.64 1.45
N GLU A 177 29.27 16.88 2.39
CA GLU A 177 29.52 18.19 2.98
C GLU A 177 30.01 19.28 2.02
N ASN A 178 30.49 18.91 0.82
CA ASN A 178 30.93 19.84 -0.21
C ASN A 178 29.86 20.09 -1.29
N ASN A 179 28.62 19.67 -1.03
CA ASN A 179 27.49 19.68 -1.97
C ASN A 179 27.75 18.85 -3.25
N GLN A 180 28.66 17.88 -3.22
CA GLN A 180 28.79 16.93 -4.31
C GLN A 180 27.72 15.84 -4.18
N ILE A 181 26.99 15.59 -5.27
CA ILE A 181 25.98 14.54 -5.29
C ILE A 181 26.70 13.20 -5.18
N LEU A 182 26.35 12.40 -4.17
CA LEU A 182 26.83 11.03 -3.99
C LEU A 182 25.94 10.05 -4.75
N TYR A 183 24.63 10.15 -4.52
CA TYR A 183 23.64 9.22 -5.04
C TYR A 183 22.38 9.95 -5.50
N SER A 184 21.79 9.55 -6.63
CA SER A 184 20.43 9.96 -7.01
C SER A 184 19.51 8.75 -7.18
N PHE A 185 18.21 9.00 -7.04
CA PHE A 185 17.19 7.95 -7.05
C PHE A 185 16.05 8.33 -8.00
N THR A 186 15.67 7.39 -8.86
CA THR A 186 14.50 7.56 -9.73
C THR A 186 13.37 6.65 -9.31
N ARG A 187 12.14 7.09 -9.61
CA ARG A 187 10.92 6.37 -9.29
C ARG A 187 10.00 6.33 -10.51
N THR A 188 9.10 5.35 -10.53
CA THR A 188 7.97 5.33 -11.43
C THR A 188 6.99 6.46 -11.07
N TYR A 189 6.03 6.73 -11.96
CA TYR A 189 4.92 7.65 -11.65
C TYR A 189 4.05 7.16 -10.49
N THR A 190 4.09 5.86 -10.14
CA THR A 190 3.40 5.27 -8.99
C THR A 190 4.20 5.39 -7.69
N GLY A 191 5.44 5.87 -7.75
CA GLY A 191 6.32 6.08 -6.60
C GLY A 191 7.28 4.91 -6.30
N ASP A 192 7.29 3.85 -7.11
CA ASP A 192 8.15 2.68 -6.91
C ASP A 192 9.59 3.00 -7.33
N LEU A 193 10.58 2.58 -6.52
CA LEU A 193 11.99 2.81 -6.81
C LEU A 193 12.45 2.06 -8.07
N VAL A 194 13.13 2.76 -8.98
CA VAL A 194 13.62 2.20 -10.24
C VAL A 194 15.14 2.12 -10.24
N THR A 195 15.83 3.25 -10.08
CA THR A 195 17.31 3.29 -10.10
C THR A 195 17.91 3.97 -8.89
N MET A 196 19.13 3.56 -8.57
CA MET A 196 20.12 4.31 -7.80
C MET A 196 21.29 4.62 -8.73
N THR A 197 21.62 5.90 -8.90
CA THR A 197 22.81 6.33 -9.64
C THR A 197 23.89 6.73 -8.66
N ASP A 198 25.05 6.10 -8.75
CA ASP A 198 26.26 6.40 -7.97
C ASP A 198 27.16 7.35 -8.76
N PHE A 199 27.44 8.53 -8.20
CA PHE A 199 28.31 9.56 -8.78
C PHE A 199 29.71 9.58 -8.16
N THR A 200 29.98 8.72 -7.19
CA THR A 200 31.22 8.76 -6.39
C THR A 200 32.45 8.25 -7.14
N SER A 201 32.30 7.63 -8.31
CA SER A 201 33.40 7.06 -9.10
C SER A 201 33.94 7.99 -10.20
N GLY A 202 33.47 9.24 -10.26
CA GLY A 202 33.77 10.20 -11.34
C GLY A 202 32.92 9.98 -12.60
N ALA A 203 32.61 8.72 -12.94
CA ALA A 203 31.56 8.37 -13.90
C ALA A 203 30.29 7.93 -13.16
N ALA A 204 29.12 8.30 -13.70
CA ALA A 204 27.84 7.87 -13.14
C ALA A 204 27.60 6.37 -13.40
N VAL A 205 27.31 5.61 -12.34
CA VAL A 205 27.02 4.18 -12.41
C VAL A 205 25.58 3.92 -11.99
N ASN A 206 24.79 3.31 -12.86
CA ASN A 206 23.39 2.98 -12.58
C ASN A 206 23.23 1.56 -12.03
N TYR A 207 22.47 1.47 -10.94
CA TYR A 207 21.96 0.23 -10.36
C TYR A 207 20.43 0.24 -10.38
N TYR A 208 19.84 -0.92 -10.58
CA TYR A 208 18.39 -1.11 -10.74
C TYR A 208 17.83 -1.90 -9.56
N TYR A 209 16.78 -1.36 -8.94
CA TYR A 209 16.15 -2.00 -7.79
C TYR A 209 15.35 -3.23 -8.19
N VAL A 210 15.51 -4.30 -7.41
CA VAL A 210 14.70 -5.52 -7.52
C VAL A 210 13.75 -5.59 -6.33
N HIS A 211 12.46 -5.72 -6.61
CA HIS A 211 11.39 -5.77 -5.61
C HIS A 211 10.79 -7.18 -5.52
N ASN A 212 10.31 -7.56 -4.34
CA ASN A 212 9.40 -8.71 -4.17
C ASN A 212 7.92 -8.29 -4.33
N GLY A 213 6.99 -9.24 -4.21
CA GLY A 213 5.55 -8.96 -4.29
C GLY A 213 4.98 -8.09 -3.16
N HIS A 214 5.72 -7.91 -2.06
CA HIS A 214 5.36 -7.01 -0.95
C HIS A 214 5.82 -5.55 -1.19
N GLY A 215 6.82 -5.35 -2.05
CA GLY A 215 7.45 -4.04 -2.30
C GLY A 215 8.76 -3.84 -1.53
N ASP A 216 9.34 -4.91 -0.98
CA ASP A 216 10.65 -4.90 -0.35
C ASP A 216 11.75 -4.93 -1.40
N ILE A 217 12.83 -4.17 -1.16
CA ILE A 217 14.03 -4.23 -1.98
C ILE A 217 14.80 -5.51 -1.66
N ILE A 218 14.75 -6.51 -2.53
CA ILE A 218 15.47 -7.79 -2.36
C ILE A 218 16.83 -7.80 -3.06
N GLY A 219 17.17 -6.75 -3.81
CA GLY A 219 18.50 -6.65 -4.41
C GLY A 219 18.69 -5.47 -5.35
N LEU A 220 19.90 -5.40 -5.91
CA LEU A 220 20.30 -4.43 -6.93
C LEU A 220 20.92 -5.19 -8.11
N LYS A 221 20.60 -4.76 -9.33
CA LYS A 221 21.23 -5.22 -10.56
C LYS A 221 22.06 -4.12 -11.20
N ASP A 222 23.15 -4.47 -11.86
CA ASP A 222 23.91 -3.53 -12.68
C ASP A 222 23.28 -3.34 -14.07
N LYS A 223 23.93 -2.51 -14.92
CA LYS A 223 23.49 -2.25 -16.31
C LYS A 223 23.46 -3.49 -17.21
N THR A 224 24.13 -4.57 -16.83
CA THR A 224 24.16 -5.84 -17.58
C THR A 224 23.06 -6.79 -17.13
N GLY A 225 22.32 -6.45 -16.07
CA GLY A 225 21.30 -7.31 -15.45
C GLY A 225 21.85 -8.26 -14.39
N THR A 226 23.15 -8.19 -14.09
CA THR A 226 23.81 -9.01 -13.07
C THR A 226 23.42 -8.53 -11.67
N THR A 227 22.99 -9.45 -10.80
CA THR A 227 22.69 -9.12 -9.40
C THR A 227 23.98 -8.84 -8.65
N VAL A 228 24.14 -7.61 -8.15
CA VAL A 228 25.34 -7.14 -7.43
C VAL A 228 25.13 -7.06 -5.93
N VAL A 229 23.86 -7.02 -5.48
CA VAL A 229 23.47 -7.02 -4.07
C VAL A 229 22.21 -7.86 -3.91
N THR A 230 22.12 -8.61 -2.81
CA THR A 230 20.93 -9.36 -2.40
C THR A 230 20.62 -9.11 -0.94
N TYR A 231 19.34 -8.96 -0.60
CA TYR A 231 18.84 -8.86 0.77
C TYR A 231 17.76 -9.90 1.01
N GLU A 232 17.80 -10.50 2.19
CA GLU A 232 16.76 -11.40 2.68
C GLU A 232 16.25 -10.90 4.03
N TYR A 233 14.93 -10.89 4.19
CA TYR A 233 14.25 -10.42 5.39
C TYR A 233 13.43 -11.53 6.05
N ASP A 234 13.22 -11.40 7.36
CA ASP A 234 12.09 -12.01 8.04
C ASP A 234 10.82 -11.17 7.84
N ALA A 235 9.66 -11.66 8.31
CA ALA A 235 8.38 -10.97 8.08
C ALA A 235 8.32 -9.58 8.71
N PHE A 236 9.13 -9.27 9.72
CA PHE A 236 9.19 -7.95 10.37
C PHE A 236 10.36 -7.09 9.85
N GLY A 237 10.98 -7.48 8.73
CA GLY A 237 12.01 -6.68 8.08
C GLY A 237 13.40 -6.79 8.73
N THR A 238 13.62 -7.75 9.64
CA THR A 238 14.98 -8.04 10.12
C THR A 238 15.78 -8.64 8.97
N ILE A 239 16.94 -8.08 8.66
CA ILE A 239 17.83 -8.62 7.63
C ILE A 239 18.42 -9.94 8.14
N ILE A 240 18.08 -11.04 7.47
CA ILE A 240 18.64 -12.38 7.72
C ILE A 240 19.99 -12.50 7.02
N THR A 241 20.03 -12.14 5.73
CA THR A 241 21.26 -12.15 4.94
C THR A 241 21.33 -10.89 4.05
N ALA A 242 22.54 -10.37 3.90
CA ALA A 242 22.86 -9.32 2.94
C ALA A 242 24.19 -9.66 2.28
N THR A 243 24.18 -9.88 0.96
CA THR A 243 25.35 -10.33 0.19
C THR A 243 25.64 -9.40 -0.98
N GLY A 244 26.82 -9.55 -1.59
CA GLY A 244 27.29 -8.70 -2.69
C GLY A 244 28.54 -7.91 -2.31
N THR A 245 29.57 -7.96 -3.14
CA THR A 245 30.89 -7.35 -2.90
C THR A 245 31.12 -6.08 -3.71
N ALA A 246 30.15 -5.67 -4.53
CA ALA A 246 30.22 -4.43 -5.29
C ALA A 246 30.41 -3.22 -4.35
N LYS A 247 31.24 -2.28 -4.79
CA LYS A 247 31.60 -1.08 -4.05
C LYS A 247 31.19 0.16 -4.84
N THR A 248 30.87 1.23 -4.11
CA THR A 248 30.75 2.57 -4.67
C THR A 248 32.13 3.11 -5.03
N GLY A 249 32.19 4.21 -5.79
CA GLY A 249 33.44 4.89 -6.13
C GLY A 249 34.27 5.31 -4.91
N ASN A 250 33.62 5.56 -3.78
CA ASN A 250 34.27 5.84 -2.49
C ASN A 250 34.82 4.57 -1.77
N GLY A 251 34.83 3.41 -2.44
CA GLY A 251 35.38 2.16 -1.91
C GLY A 251 34.52 1.47 -0.84
N ARG A 252 33.34 2.02 -0.54
CA ARG A 252 32.38 1.46 0.44
C ARG A 252 31.47 0.44 -0.23
N LEU A 253 30.98 -0.52 0.54
CA LEU A 253 30.14 -1.57 0.01
C LEU A 253 28.77 -1.01 -0.43
N LEU A 254 28.37 -1.30 -1.67
CA LEU A 254 27.10 -0.84 -2.22
C LEU A 254 25.91 -1.30 -1.38
N ARG A 255 26.01 -2.51 -0.80
CA ARG A 255 24.98 -3.07 0.09
C ARG A 255 24.84 -2.35 1.44
N GLU A 256 25.76 -1.47 1.80
CA GLU A 256 25.70 -0.63 3.01
C GLU A 256 25.35 0.82 2.65
N GLU A 257 25.70 1.26 1.43
CA GLU A 257 25.47 2.62 0.95
C GLU A 257 24.08 2.84 0.36
N ASN A 258 23.45 1.80 -0.21
CA ASN A 258 22.05 1.88 -0.62
C ASN A 258 21.19 2.20 0.62
N PRO A 259 20.36 3.27 0.63
CA PRO A 259 19.53 3.58 1.78
C PRO A 259 18.22 2.78 1.83
N PHE A 260 17.74 2.20 0.72
CA PHE A 260 16.41 1.58 0.65
C PHE A 260 16.44 0.06 0.83
N ARG A 261 15.60 -0.47 1.72
CA ARG A 261 15.51 -1.90 2.10
C ARG A 261 14.05 -2.37 2.18
N TYR A 262 13.69 -3.07 3.26
CA TYR A 262 12.36 -3.56 3.56
C TYR A 262 11.29 -2.48 3.36
N ALA A 263 10.22 -2.83 2.65
CA ALA A 263 9.12 -1.96 2.24
C ALA A 263 9.55 -0.61 1.63
N SER A 264 10.72 -0.56 0.99
CA SER A 264 11.34 0.66 0.46
C SER A 264 11.59 1.75 1.51
N TYR A 265 11.75 1.38 2.79
CA TYR A 265 12.13 2.28 3.87
C TYR A 265 13.61 2.62 3.86
N PHE A 266 13.94 3.74 4.51
CA PHE A 266 15.32 4.12 4.79
C PHE A 266 15.88 3.24 5.89
N TYR A 267 16.91 2.47 5.59
CA TYR A 267 17.62 1.66 6.58
C TYR A 267 18.93 2.32 6.95
N ASP A 268 19.11 2.56 8.24
CA ASP A 268 20.33 3.11 8.79
C ASP A 268 21.25 1.96 9.22
N GLU A 269 22.25 1.67 8.38
CA GLU A 269 23.19 0.57 8.59
C GLU A 269 23.91 0.68 9.94
N GLU A 270 24.13 1.89 10.44
CA GLU A 270 24.85 2.14 11.68
C GLU A 270 24.03 1.87 12.95
N THR A 271 22.70 2.00 12.90
CA THR A 271 21.79 1.76 14.05
C THR A 271 20.92 0.52 13.88
N LYS A 272 20.87 -0.05 12.68
CA LYS A 272 19.97 -1.15 12.27
C LYS A 272 18.48 -0.79 12.39
N LEU A 273 18.16 0.51 12.35
CA LEU A 273 16.79 1.02 12.41
C LEU A 273 16.28 1.40 11.02
N TYR A 274 14.96 1.36 10.86
CA TYR A 274 14.30 1.95 9.71
C TYR A 274 13.73 3.34 10.05
N TYR A 275 14.06 4.34 9.23
CA TYR A 275 13.46 5.67 9.30
C TYR A 275 12.23 5.75 8.38
N LEU A 276 11.05 5.92 8.98
CA LEU A 276 9.76 6.01 8.29
C LEU A 276 9.22 7.45 8.29
N ARG A 277 10.09 8.47 8.27
CA ARG A 277 9.75 9.90 8.37
C ARG A 277 9.32 10.36 9.74
N MET A 278 8.17 9.89 10.22
CA MET A 278 7.63 10.33 11.51
C MET A 278 8.23 9.58 12.69
N ARG A 279 8.66 8.34 12.46
CA ARG A 279 9.17 7.46 13.52
C ARG A 279 10.31 6.58 13.04
N TYR A 280 11.10 6.12 14.00
CA TYR A 280 12.07 5.06 13.81
C TYR A 280 11.45 3.71 14.21
N TYR A 281 11.61 2.73 13.34
CA TYR A 281 11.14 1.37 13.51
C TYR A 281 12.34 0.44 13.77
N ASP A 282 12.25 -0.35 14.83
CA ASP A 282 13.22 -1.40 15.13
C ASP A 282 12.67 -2.76 14.66
N PRO A 283 13.25 -3.36 13.60
CA PRO A 283 12.78 -4.64 13.09
C PRO A 283 13.06 -5.81 14.06
N LEU A 284 14.08 -5.69 14.92
CA LEU A 284 14.49 -6.77 15.82
C LEU A 284 13.38 -7.12 16.81
N ILE A 285 12.81 -6.09 17.44
CA ILE A 285 11.66 -6.22 18.35
C ILE A 285 10.32 -6.07 17.63
N GLY A 286 10.33 -5.56 16.40
CA GLY A 286 9.15 -5.39 15.56
C GLY A 286 8.25 -4.24 15.98
N ARG A 287 8.81 -3.13 16.48
CA ARG A 287 8.05 -2.00 17.06
C ARG A 287 8.72 -0.64 16.80
N TYR A 288 7.94 0.44 16.95
CA TYR A 288 8.46 1.80 16.89
C TYR A 288 9.17 2.21 18.19
N LEU A 289 10.15 3.10 18.08
CA LEU A 289 10.85 3.66 19.25
C LEU A 289 10.02 4.70 20.00
N THR A 290 9.07 5.34 19.32
CA THR A 290 8.20 6.40 19.87
C THR A 290 6.74 6.06 19.69
N ARG A 291 5.89 6.63 20.56
CA ARG A 291 4.43 6.48 20.46
C ARG A 291 3.91 7.11 19.17
N ASP A 292 2.92 6.47 18.57
CA ASP A 292 2.12 7.07 17.50
C ASP A 292 1.38 8.31 18.04
N ILE A 293 1.32 9.36 17.23
CA ILE A 293 0.47 10.52 17.49
C ILE A 293 -1.01 10.17 17.28
N VAL A 294 -1.28 9.14 16.48
CA VAL A 294 -2.64 8.66 16.20
C VAL A 294 -3.06 7.69 17.31
N PRO A 295 -4.17 7.97 18.03
CA PRO A 295 -4.64 7.11 19.10
C PRO A 295 -4.92 5.67 18.64
N SER A 296 -4.44 4.70 19.41
CA SER A 296 -4.76 3.28 19.25
C SER A 296 -4.54 2.54 20.57
N ALA A 297 -4.98 1.27 20.63
CA ALA A 297 -4.77 0.43 21.81
C ALA A 297 -3.27 0.19 22.11
N ASN A 298 -2.41 0.28 21.09
CA ASN A 298 -0.97 0.14 21.23
C ASN A 298 -0.23 1.08 20.28
N LEU A 299 0.34 2.13 20.85
CA LEU A 299 0.97 3.21 20.09
C LEU A 299 2.34 2.84 19.50
N TYR A 300 2.89 1.66 19.79
CA TYR A 300 4.20 1.23 19.28
C TYR A 300 4.10 0.11 18.23
N VAL A 301 2.91 -0.42 17.96
CA VAL A 301 2.73 -1.60 17.10
C VAL A 301 3.06 -1.25 15.64
N TYR A 302 3.86 -2.10 15.00
CA TYR A 302 4.07 -2.02 13.56
C TYR A 302 2.97 -2.82 12.85
N THR A 303 2.28 -2.15 11.91
CA THR A 303 1.35 -2.79 10.95
C THR A 303 0.33 -3.76 11.56
N GLU A 304 -0.14 -3.46 12.78
CA GLU A 304 -1.07 -4.31 13.55
C GLU A 304 -0.57 -5.76 13.72
N ASN A 305 0.76 -5.98 13.74
CA ASN A 305 1.41 -7.28 13.73
C ASN A 305 1.10 -8.15 12.49
N ASN A 306 0.69 -7.54 11.38
CA ASN A 306 0.55 -8.21 10.09
C ASN A 306 1.41 -7.53 9.01
N PRO A 307 2.75 -7.62 9.16
CA PRO A 307 3.68 -6.94 8.26
C PRO A 307 3.78 -7.59 6.87
N VAL A 308 3.31 -8.83 6.71
CA VAL A 308 3.27 -9.53 5.41
C VAL A 308 2.22 -8.91 4.47
N ARG A 309 1.16 -8.37 5.05
CA ARG A 309 0.04 -7.77 4.31
C ARG A 309 0.14 -6.25 4.23
N TYR A 310 0.64 -5.62 5.28
CA TYR A 310 0.58 -4.18 5.44
C TYR A 310 1.97 -3.57 5.50
N VAL A 311 2.07 -2.39 4.88
CA VAL A 311 3.20 -1.47 4.96
C VAL A 311 2.69 -0.19 5.61
N ASP A 312 3.50 0.42 6.46
CA ASP A 312 3.28 1.77 6.99
C ASP A 312 4.23 2.77 6.28
N PRO A 313 3.77 3.53 5.27
CA PRO A 313 4.65 4.38 4.46
C PRO A 313 5.22 5.60 5.18
N PHE A 314 4.57 6.03 6.28
CA PHE A 314 4.88 7.28 6.98
C PHE A 314 5.15 7.08 8.48
N GLY A 315 5.13 5.82 8.94
CA GLY A 315 5.19 5.52 10.36
C GLY A 315 3.97 6.06 11.11
N LEU A 316 2.78 6.04 10.52
CA LEU A 316 1.52 6.43 11.15
C LEU A 316 0.44 5.35 10.91
N SER A 317 -0.08 4.77 11.98
CA SER A 317 -1.05 3.66 11.93
C SER A 317 -2.37 3.98 11.22
N PHE A 318 -2.68 5.26 11.02
CA PHE A 318 -3.88 5.72 10.30
C PHE A 318 -3.92 5.26 8.83
N PHE A 319 -2.77 5.27 8.14
CA PHE A 319 -2.73 4.96 6.71
C PHE A 319 -2.83 3.46 6.42
N SER A 320 -2.37 2.59 7.33
CA SER A 320 -2.56 1.14 7.21
C SER A 320 -4.04 0.77 7.38
N LYS A 321 -4.74 1.41 8.33
CA LYS A 321 -6.18 1.22 8.54
C LYS A 321 -7.02 1.64 7.34
N ILE A 322 -6.78 2.85 6.80
CA ILE A 322 -7.54 3.34 5.62
C ILE A 322 -7.22 2.51 4.37
N LYS A 323 -5.95 2.15 4.13
CA LYS A 323 -5.58 1.29 2.99
C LYS A 323 -6.24 -0.09 3.12
N SER A 324 -6.27 -0.68 4.32
CA SER A 324 -6.91 -1.99 4.55
C SER A 324 -8.44 -1.95 4.38
N LEU A 325 -9.10 -0.87 4.84
CA LEU A 325 -10.54 -0.64 4.65
C LEU A 325 -10.87 -0.42 3.17
N TYR A 326 -10.06 0.37 2.46
CA TYR A 326 -10.17 0.59 1.02
C TYR A 326 -9.98 -0.69 0.20
N GLN A 327 -8.97 -1.50 0.51
CA GLN A 327 -8.76 -2.76 -0.23
C GLN A 327 -9.86 -3.78 0.04
N ARG A 328 -10.39 -3.84 1.28
CA ARG A 328 -11.55 -4.68 1.63
C ARG A 328 -12.83 -4.23 0.92
N SER A 329 -13.09 -2.92 0.86
CA SER A 329 -14.26 -2.38 0.15
C SER A 329 -14.14 -2.57 -1.37
N LYS A 330 -12.95 -2.32 -1.94
CA LYS A 330 -12.66 -2.56 -3.36
C LYS A 330 -12.86 -4.02 -3.76
N ALA A 331 -12.40 -4.97 -2.96
CA ALA A 331 -12.58 -6.40 -3.24
C ALA A 331 -14.05 -6.81 -3.23
N LYS A 332 -14.83 -6.34 -2.25
CA LYS A 332 -16.29 -6.61 -2.16
C LYS A 332 -17.06 -6.00 -3.33
N VAL A 333 -16.80 -4.73 -3.65
CA VAL A 333 -17.44 -4.01 -4.76
C VAL A 333 -17.09 -4.66 -6.11
N THR A 334 -15.83 -5.03 -6.32
CA THR A 334 -15.40 -5.71 -7.55
C THR A 334 -16.05 -7.10 -7.68
N SER A 335 -16.19 -7.83 -6.58
CA SER A 335 -16.88 -9.14 -6.57
C SER A 335 -18.37 -9.00 -6.91
N PHE A 336 -19.02 -7.95 -6.41
CA PHE A 336 -20.43 -7.64 -6.67
C PHE A 336 -20.65 -7.29 -8.16
N PHE A 337 -19.87 -6.36 -8.72
CA PHE A 337 -19.97 -6.01 -10.14
C PHE A 337 -19.63 -7.18 -11.07
N LYS A 338 -18.68 -8.04 -10.68
CA LYS A 338 -18.36 -9.26 -11.43
C LYS A 338 -19.50 -10.29 -11.38
N SER A 339 -20.18 -10.41 -10.24
CA SER A 339 -21.38 -11.25 -10.08
C SER A 339 -22.56 -10.74 -10.91
N VAL A 340 -22.82 -9.43 -10.90
CA VAL A 340 -23.86 -8.78 -11.72
C VAL A 340 -23.54 -8.95 -13.20
N TYR A 341 -22.31 -8.69 -13.63
CA TYR A 341 -21.88 -8.88 -15.02
C TYR A 341 -22.04 -10.33 -15.49
N ASN A 342 -21.63 -11.31 -14.67
CA ASN A 342 -21.76 -12.73 -15.02
C ASN A 342 -23.23 -13.16 -15.06
N SER A 343 -24.08 -12.65 -14.16
CA SER A 343 -25.52 -12.94 -14.14
C SER A 343 -26.24 -12.35 -15.36
N VAL A 344 -25.94 -11.09 -15.71
CA VAL A 344 -26.45 -10.43 -16.92
C VAL A 344 -25.94 -11.11 -18.19
N SER A 345 -24.66 -11.46 -18.25
CA SER A 345 -24.04 -12.15 -19.40
C SER A 345 -24.64 -13.55 -19.64
N THR A 346 -24.89 -14.31 -18.57
CA THR A 346 -25.52 -15.63 -18.63
C THR A 346 -26.98 -15.51 -19.08
N THR A 347 -27.69 -14.49 -18.59
CA THR A 347 -29.07 -14.19 -19.00
C THR A 347 -29.14 -13.80 -20.48
N ILE A 348 -28.25 -12.92 -20.96
CA ILE A 348 -28.16 -12.52 -22.38
C ILE A 348 -27.79 -13.71 -23.28
N LYS A 349 -26.90 -14.62 -22.84
CA LYS A 349 -26.58 -15.85 -23.59
C LYS A 349 -27.79 -16.78 -23.69
N SER A 350 -28.58 -16.92 -22.64
CA SER A 350 -29.81 -17.73 -22.66
C SER A 350 -30.91 -17.19 -23.57
N ILE A 351 -30.96 -15.86 -23.74
CA ILE A 351 -31.89 -15.18 -24.66
C ILE A 351 -31.49 -15.40 -26.13
N LYS A 352 -30.19 -15.44 -26.45
CA LYS A 352 -29.71 -15.69 -27.83
C LYS A 352 -30.00 -17.11 -28.34
N THR A 353 -30.30 -18.06 -27.46
CA THR A 353 -30.54 -19.47 -27.81
C THR A 353 -32.01 -19.85 -27.97
N LYS A 354 -32.98 -18.97 -27.69
CA LYS A 354 -34.40 -19.26 -27.98
C LYS A 354 -34.78 -18.78 -29.38
N LYS A 355 -34.75 -19.68 -30.36
CA LYS A 355 -35.54 -19.53 -31.59
C LYS A 355 -37.02 -19.68 -31.22
N VAL A 356 -37.82 -18.64 -31.47
CA VAL A 356 -39.28 -18.74 -31.42
C VAL A 356 -39.77 -18.69 -32.87
N GLU A 357 -40.30 -19.80 -33.37
CA GLU A 357 -40.94 -19.87 -34.68
C GLU A 357 -42.40 -19.45 -34.55
N PHE A 358 -42.82 -18.44 -35.32
CA PHE A 358 -44.21 -18.00 -35.37
C PHE A 358 -44.82 -18.36 -36.73
N SER A 359 -46.01 -18.98 -36.72
CA SER A 359 -46.82 -19.16 -37.93
C SER A 359 -47.49 -17.83 -38.33
N PRO A 360 -47.70 -17.55 -39.63
CA PRO A 360 -48.31 -16.29 -40.07
C PRO A 360 -49.71 -16.10 -39.47
N GLY A 361 -49.92 -15.00 -38.76
CA GLY A 361 -51.24 -14.56 -38.31
C GLY A 361 -51.53 -14.58 -36.80
N GLN A 362 -50.59 -15.01 -35.94
CA GLN A 362 -50.79 -14.93 -34.49
C GLN A 362 -50.13 -13.68 -33.87
N GLN A 363 -50.89 -12.95 -33.05
CA GLN A 363 -50.36 -11.97 -32.11
C GLN A 363 -50.02 -12.69 -30.80
N ALA A 364 -48.78 -12.55 -30.32
CA ALA A 364 -48.38 -13.03 -29.01
C ALA A 364 -47.82 -11.87 -28.17
N ALA A 365 -48.34 -11.72 -26.96
CA ALA A 365 -47.75 -10.86 -25.93
C ALA A 365 -46.65 -11.67 -25.21
N ILE A 366 -45.42 -11.15 -25.18
CA ILE A 366 -44.32 -11.73 -24.40
C ILE A 366 -44.27 -11.01 -23.05
N THR A 367 -44.73 -11.67 -21.98
CA THR A 367 -44.52 -11.20 -20.61
C THR A 367 -43.23 -11.82 -20.08
N ILE A 368 -42.21 -11.00 -19.82
CA ILE A 368 -40.97 -11.42 -19.16
C ILE A 368 -41.04 -10.95 -17.70
N GLY A 369 -41.37 -11.87 -16.79
CA GLY A 369 -41.27 -11.60 -15.35
C GLY A 369 -39.81 -11.69 -14.91
N ALA A 370 -39.21 -10.56 -14.54
CA ALA A 370 -37.94 -10.56 -13.81
C ALA A 370 -38.24 -10.85 -12.33
N ALA A 371 -37.98 -12.07 -11.88
CA ALA A 371 -38.00 -12.39 -10.46
C ALA A 371 -36.74 -11.76 -9.81
N GLY A 372 -36.94 -10.79 -8.91
CA GLY A 372 -35.95 -10.47 -7.88
C GLY A 372 -35.41 -9.04 -7.77
N VAL A 373 -35.84 -8.07 -8.58
CA VAL A 373 -35.49 -6.65 -8.35
C VAL A 373 -36.73 -5.80 -8.59
N GLY A 374 -37.25 -5.19 -7.52
CA GLY A 374 -38.46 -4.37 -7.52
C GLY A 374 -38.33 -3.09 -8.31
N SER A 375 -38.38 -3.17 -9.64
CA SER A 375 -38.50 -2.02 -10.52
C SER A 375 -39.36 -2.40 -11.74
N SER A 376 -40.63 -2.00 -11.72
CA SER A 376 -41.53 -2.07 -12.87
C SER A 376 -41.10 -1.02 -13.91
N VAL A 377 -40.92 -1.42 -15.16
CA VAL A 377 -40.71 -0.50 -16.28
C VAL A 377 -41.84 -0.73 -17.28
N ASP A 378 -42.75 0.24 -17.40
CA ASP A 378 -43.80 0.25 -18.40
C ASP A 378 -43.24 0.65 -19.78
N TYR A 379 -43.61 -0.07 -20.84
CA TYR A 379 -43.25 0.26 -22.21
C TYR A 379 -44.49 0.71 -23.00
N LYS A 380 -44.46 1.92 -23.56
CA LYS A 380 -45.42 2.35 -24.60
C LYS A 380 -44.88 2.01 -25.99
N VAL A 381 -45.64 1.23 -26.75
CA VAL A 381 -45.37 0.95 -28.16
C VAL A 381 -45.99 2.06 -29.01
N SER A 382 -45.20 2.85 -29.74
CA SER A 382 -45.72 3.74 -30.79
C SER A 382 -45.70 3.02 -32.14
N LYS A 383 -46.84 3.01 -32.82
CA LYS A 383 -47.04 2.44 -34.16
C LYS A 383 -46.24 3.23 -35.20
N THR A 384 -45.65 2.54 -36.16
CA THR A 384 -45.36 3.13 -37.47
C THR A 384 -45.96 2.26 -38.56
N ASN A 385 -46.95 2.81 -39.26
CA ASN A 385 -47.59 2.24 -40.44
C ASN A 385 -46.65 2.36 -41.65
N THR A 386 -46.21 1.24 -42.23
CA THR A 386 -45.88 1.22 -43.66
C THR A 386 -46.21 -0.16 -44.27
N ARG A 387 -47.12 -0.19 -45.25
CA ARG A 387 -47.43 -1.36 -46.08
C ARG A 387 -46.23 -1.68 -46.98
N ILE A 388 -45.87 -2.95 -47.10
CA ILE A 388 -44.86 -3.45 -48.05
C ILE A 388 -45.60 -4.00 -49.28
N SER A 389 -45.36 -3.42 -50.46
CA SER A 389 -45.76 -3.99 -51.76
C SER A 389 -44.57 -4.71 -52.43
N SER A 390 -44.92 -5.66 -53.29
CA SER A 390 -44.12 -6.80 -53.74
C SER A 390 -42.88 -6.49 -54.60
N LYS A 391 -41.72 -7.06 -54.25
CA LYS A 391 -40.93 -8.07 -55.00
C LYS A 391 -39.45 -8.04 -54.54
N GLN A 392 -38.91 -9.25 -54.39
CA GLN A 392 -37.51 -9.65 -54.25
C GLN A 392 -36.77 -9.54 -52.91
N SER A 393 -36.12 -10.67 -52.61
CA SER A 393 -34.94 -10.92 -51.76
C SER A 393 -35.04 -10.56 -50.28
N SER A 394 -35.17 -11.63 -49.46
CA SER A 394 -34.55 -11.81 -48.14
C SER A 394 -34.31 -10.55 -47.31
N ILE A 395 -35.21 -10.28 -46.36
CA ILE A 395 -34.99 -9.28 -45.32
C ILE A 395 -35.26 -9.93 -43.95
N SER A 396 -34.19 -10.20 -43.23
CA SER A 396 -34.21 -10.40 -41.78
C SER A 396 -34.52 -9.05 -41.12
N ASN A 397 -35.77 -8.80 -40.75
CA ASN A 397 -36.14 -7.56 -40.07
C ASN A 397 -35.57 -7.54 -38.65
N ALA A 398 -34.60 -6.66 -38.45
CA ALA A 398 -34.11 -6.23 -37.15
C ALA A 398 -35.23 -5.45 -36.43
N ILE A 399 -35.59 -5.87 -35.23
CA ILE A 399 -36.36 -5.04 -34.30
C ILE A 399 -35.37 -4.03 -33.71
N THR A 400 -35.45 -2.77 -34.17
CA THR A 400 -34.72 -1.67 -33.54
C THR A 400 -35.49 -1.22 -32.31
N VAL A 401 -35.10 -1.73 -31.14
CA VAL A 401 -35.55 -1.18 -29.85
C VAL A 401 -34.73 0.07 -29.57
N GLY A 402 -35.30 1.23 -29.81
CA GLY A 402 -34.68 2.52 -29.51
C GLY A 402 -34.67 2.78 -28.00
N ALA A 403 -33.58 2.39 -27.33
CA ALA A 403 -33.28 2.90 -26.00
C ALA A 403 -32.68 4.31 -26.14
N LYS A 404 -33.44 5.36 -25.79
CA LYS A 404 -32.84 6.65 -25.43
C LYS A 404 -32.33 6.55 -23.99
N THR A 405 -31.18 5.92 -23.83
CA THR A 405 -30.31 6.16 -22.68
C THR A 405 -29.36 7.28 -23.12
N ASP A 406 -29.60 8.51 -22.69
CA ASP A 406 -28.60 9.58 -22.78
C ASP A 406 -27.49 9.29 -21.76
N ILE A 407 -26.73 8.24 -22.03
CA ILE A 407 -25.38 8.05 -21.51
C ILE A 407 -24.48 8.67 -22.59
N PRO A 408 -23.71 9.73 -22.29
CA PRO A 408 -22.89 10.40 -23.30
C PRO A 408 -22.02 9.38 -24.05
N LYS A 409 -22.10 9.37 -25.39
CA LYS A 409 -21.40 8.41 -26.28
C LYS A 409 -19.87 8.36 -26.10
N GLN A 410 -19.28 9.33 -25.40
CA GLN A 410 -17.87 9.30 -24.97
C GLN A 410 -17.58 8.28 -23.87
N VAL A 411 -18.53 7.95 -23.01
CA VAL A 411 -18.34 6.98 -21.90
C VAL A 411 -18.21 5.54 -22.43
N ILE A 412 -18.91 5.21 -23.52
CA ILE A 412 -18.91 3.85 -24.10
C ILE A 412 -17.69 3.62 -25.01
N LYS A 413 -17.17 4.67 -25.68
CA LYS A 413 -15.97 4.53 -26.53
C LYS A 413 -14.69 4.26 -25.73
N ASN A 414 -14.62 4.68 -24.47
CA ASN A 414 -13.48 4.44 -23.57
C ASN A 414 -13.50 3.07 -22.87
N LEU A 415 -14.60 2.32 -22.98
CA LEU A 415 -14.70 0.97 -22.40
C LEU A 415 -14.25 -0.15 -23.35
N GLY A 416 -14.07 0.15 -24.65
CA GLY A 416 -13.79 -0.86 -25.68
C GLY A 416 -12.37 -0.87 -26.25
N LYS A 417 -11.57 0.18 -26.03
CA LYS A 417 -10.20 0.29 -26.57
C LYS A 417 -9.32 1.11 -25.62
N GLY A 418 -8.69 0.45 -24.66
CA GLY A 418 -7.73 1.05 -23.75
C GLY A 418 -7.51 0.14 -22.56
N GLY A 419 -6.26 -0.28 -22.33
CA GLY A 419 -5.90 -1.10 -21.18
C GLY A 419 -6.40 -0.48 -19.88
N VAL A 420 -6.80 -1.34 -18.95
CA VAL A 420 -7.23 -0.98 -17.59
C VAL A 420 -6.04 -0.35 -16.85
N TYR A 421 -5.82 0.95 -17.05
CA TYR A 421 -4.94 1.78 -16.25
C TYR A 421 -5.78 2.49 -15.19
N GLY A 422 -5.24 2.49 -13.97
CA GLY A 422 -5.92 2.97 -12.78
C GLY A 422 -6.40 4.41 -12.90
N MET A 423 -7.66 4.62 -12.53
CA MET A 423 -8.14 5.90 -12.03
C MET A 423 -8.79 5.63 -10.68
N GLY A 424 -8.18 6.21 -9.65
CA GLY A 424 -8.69 6.17 -8.29
C GLY A 424 -10.00 6.94 -8.18
N VAL A 425 -10.86 6.49 -7.28
CA VAL A 425 -11.89 7.32 -6.70
C VAL A 425 -11.17 8.14 -5.61
N GLY A 426 -10.77 9.37 -5.93
CA GLY A 426 -10.05 10.30 -5.03
C GLY A 426 -10.89 10.70 -3.80
N VAL A 427 -10.37 11.23 -2.70
CA VAL A 427 -9.14 12.01 -2.45
C VAL A 427 -8.69 12.80 -3.67
N ALA A 428 -9.55 13.73 -4.10
CA ALA A 428 -9.14 14.85 -4.91
C ALA A 428 -8.83 16.02 -3.97
N VAL A 429 -7.65 16.01 -3.35
CA VAL A 429 -7.01 17.25 -2.92
C VAL A 429 -5.54 17.12 -3.29
N ASP A 430 -5.14 17.97 -4.24
CA ASP A 430 -3.76 18.39 -4.53
C ASP A 430 -2.95 17.79 -5.69
N TRP A 431 -3.57 17.13 -6.68
CA TRP A 431 -2.90 16.82 -7.97
C TRP A 431 -3.57 17.40 -9.21
N GLY A 432 -4.56 18.30 -9.03
CA GLY A 432 -5.28 18.97 -10.12
C GLY A 432 -5.04 20.48 -10.23
N MET A 433 -4.21 21.08 -9.36
CA MET A 433 -4.04 22.54 -9.27
C MET A 433 -2.79 23.08 -9.99
N SER A 434 -1.95 22.22 -10.57
CA SER A 434 -0.71 22.65 -11.25
C SER A 434 -0.82 22.72 -12.78
N TYR A 435 -1.95 22.28 -13.37
CA TYR A 435 -2.11 22.22 -14.84
C TYR A 435 -3.26 23.07 -15.40
N LEU A 436 -3.94 23.86 -14.57
CA LEU A 436 -5.02 24.75 -15.00
C LEU A 436 -4.78 26.19 -14.52
N ARG A 437 -3.68 26.77 -14.99
CA ARG A 437 -3.60 28.22 -15.20
C ARG A 437 -3.42 28.50 -16.69
N LYS A 438 -4.52 28.47 -17.42
CA LYS A 438 -5.01 29.56 -18.28
C LYS A 438 -6.08 29.02 -19.24
N GLU A 439 -7.14 29.81 -19.30
CA GLU A 439 -8.04 29.99 -20.43
C GLU A 439 -9.21 29.01 -20.61
N GLU A 440 -10.38 29.60 -20.35
CA GLU A 440 -11.70 29.38 -20.97
C GLU A 440 -12.63 28.27 -20.45
N PHE A 441 -13.89 28.72 -20.27
CA PHE A 441 -15.14 28.02 -19.96
C PHE A 441 -15.53 27.86 -18.47
N GLY A 442 -16.70 28.43 -18.15
CA GLY A 442 -17.26 28.61 -16.80
C GLY A 442 -17.69 27.31 -16.13
N VAL A 443 -17.29 27.17 -14.86
CA VAL A 443 -17.50 25.98 -14.02
C VAL A 443 -18.05 26.41 -12.66
N GLU A 444 -19.36 26.61 -12.58
CA GLU A 444 -20.07 26.73 -11.28
C GLU A 444 -21.12 25.63 -11.09
N GLU A 445 -21.90 25.23 -12.10
CA GLU A 445 -22.97 24.22 -11.93
C GLU A 445 -22.46 22.75 -11.82
N LEU A 446 -21.26 22.45 -12.32
CA LEU A 446 -20.68 21.09 -12.25
C LEU A 446 -20.11 20.73 -10.88
N LYS A 447 -19.80 21.73 -10.04
CA LYS A 447 -19.22 21.51 -8.70
C LYS A 447 -20.26 21.03 -7.71
N GLU A 448 -21.47 21.60 -7.72
CA GLU A 448 -22.52 21.26 -6.75
C GLU A 448 -23.11 19.85 -6.97
N SER A 449 -23.25 19.41 -8.21
CA SER A 449 -23.82 18.09 -8.53
C SER A 449 -22.90 16.93 -8.12
N LEU A 450 -21.58 17.08 -8.27
CA LEU A 450 -20.62 16.07 -7.83
C LEU A 450 -20.52 16.01 -6.29
N ILE A 451 -20.55 17.16 -5.63
CA ILE A 451 -20.49 17.23 -4.16
C ILE A 451 -21.71 16.57 -3.52
N ASN A 452 -22.91 16.81 -4.05
CA ASN A 452 -24.16 16.26 -3.53
C ASN A 452 -24.28 14.74 -3.74
N ASN A 453 -23.78 14.21 -4.86
CA ASN A 453 -23.83 12.77 -5.13
C ASN A 453 -22.82 11.96 -4.27
N VAL A 454 -21.66 12.53 -3.96
CA VAL A 454 -20.65 11.89 -3.10
C VAL A 454 -21.10 11.89 -1.64
N THR A 455 -21.75 12.96 -1.17
CA THR A 455 -22.30 13.03 0.20
C THR A 455 -23.49 12.08 0.41
N LEU A 456 -24.39 11.93 -0.57
CA LEU A 456 -25.52 10.99 -0.47
C LEU A 456 -25.07 9.52 -0.38
N SER A 457 -24.02 9.16 -1.10
CA SER A 457 -23.42 7.82 -1.09
C SER A 457 -22.81 7.46 0.27
N LEU A 458 -22.09 8.40 0.89
CA LEU A 458 -21.46 8.21 2.21
C LEU A 458 -22.48 8.15 3.36
N ALA A 459 -23.57 8.92 3.27
CA ALA A 459 -24.66 8.90 4.24
C ALA A 459 -25.45 7.57 4.22
N SER A 460 -25.68 6.98 3.04
CA SER A 460 -26.35 5.67 2.90
C SER A 460 -25.52 4.49 3.46
N ALA A 461 -24.22 4.71 3.67
CA ALA A 461 -23.28 3.72 4.21
C ALA A 461 -22.94 3.91 5.70
N GLY A 462 -23.52 4.92 6.37
CA GLY A 462 -23.28 5.19 7.80
C GLY A 462 -21.88 5.71 8.15
N ILE A 463 -21.20 6.37 7.21
CA ILE A 463 -19.80 6.82 7.37
C ILE A 463 -19.78 8.33 7.70
N ALA A 464 -19.15 8.71 8.81
CA ALA A 464 -18.84 10.11 9.12
C ALA A 464 -17.79 10.64 8.14
N GLY A 465 -18.07 11.76 7.47
CA GLY A 465 -17.16 12.40 6.52
C GLY A 465 -16.25 13.43 7.18
N ILE A 466 -15.01 13.54 6.71
CA ILE A 466 -14.06 14.61 7.07
C ILE A 466 -13.85 15.49 5.85
N LEU A 467 -14.03 16.80 6.02
CA LEU A 467 -13.75 17.83 5.02
C LEU A 467 -12.45 18.55 5.42
N VAL A 468 -11.53 18.71 4.48
CA VAL A 468 -10.30 19.48 4.70
C VAL A 468 -10.44 20.83 4.00
N ILE A 469 -10.43 21.92 4.76
CA ILE A 469 -10.43 23.28 4.24
C ILE A 469 -9.10 23.93 4.65
N GLY A 470 -8.30 24.36 3.68
CA GLY A 470 -7.08 25.13 3.94
C GLY A 470 -5.97 24.39 4.73
N GLY A 471 -5.97 23.05 4.73
CA GLY A 471 -4.96 22.24 5.44
C GLY A 471 -5.31 21.87 6.88
N VAL A 472 -6.49 22.28 7.40
CA VAL A 472 -6.98 21.87 8.72
C VAL A 472 -8.08 20.81 8.54
N PRO A 473 -7.99 19.64 9.19
CA PRO A 473 -9.04 18.62 9.13
C PRO A 473 -10.23 19.00 10.03
N VAL A 474 -11.43 19.11 9.45
CA VAL A 474 -12.68 19.39 10.19
C VAL A 474 -13.53 18.11 10.25
N LEU A 475 -13.88 17.69 11.47
CA LEU A 475 -14.76 16.55 11.72
C LEU A 475 -16.22 16.98 11.62
N MET A 476 -17.02 16.37 10.74
CA MET A 476 -18.48 16.55 10.74
C MET A 476 -19.17 15.33 11.35
N ALA A 477 -19.76 15.51 12.53
CA ALA A 477 -20.62 14.51 13.16
C ALA A 477 -22.08 14.82 12.84
N GLY A 478 -22.75 13.95 12.09
CA GLY A 478 -24.20 14.01 11.91
C GLY A 478 -24.91 13.24 13.02
N VAL A 479 -25.71 13.92 13.84
CA VAL A 479 -26.65 13.26 14.77
C VAL A 479 -28.01 13.23 14.09
N GLY A 480 -28.48 12.04 13.75
CA GLY A 480 -29.78 11.84 13.11
C GLY A 480 -30.82 11.27 14.06
N ALA A 481 -31.82 12.09 14.40
CA ALA A 481 -33.15 11.62 14.74
C ALA A 481 -34.17 12.49 13.99
N GLY A 482 -34.96 11.88 13.10
CA GLY A 482 -36.17 12.52 12.57
C GLY A 482 -36.02 13.52 11.40
N GLY A 483 -35.16 13.26 10.42
CA GLY A 483 -35.31 13.87 9.08
C GLY A 483 -34.94 15.35 8.93
N ARG A 484 -34.23 15.96 9.89
CA ARG A 484 -33.57 17.26 9.73
C ARG A 484 -32.12 17.17 10.20
N TYR A 485 -31.19 17.51 9.31
CA TYR A 485 -29.75 17.57 9.62
C TYR A 485 -29.37 18.99 10.00
N SER A 486 -28.73 19.17 11.15
CA SER A 486 -28.07 20.42 11.55
C SER A 486 -26.59 20.11 11.81
N TYR A 487 -25.70 20.87 11.18
CA TYR A 487 -24.24 20.69 11.29
C TYR A 487 -23.71 21.58 12.42
N ILE A 488 -22.99 21.01 13.38
CA ILE A 488 -22.22 21.75 14.40
C ILE A 488 -20.75 21.71 14.00
N ILE A 489 -20.16 22.88 13.72
CA ILE A 489 -18.75 23.03 13.37
C ILE A 489 -17.96 23.32 14.65
N HIS A 490 -17.00 22.47 15.02
CA HIS A 490 -15.99 22.81 16.02
C HIS A 490 -14.66 23.09 15.29
N PHE A 491 -14.08 24.25 15.56
CA PHE A 491 -12.71 24.58 15.18
C PHE A 491 -11.79 24.14 16.33
N ILE A 492 -10.75 23.35 16.04
CA ILE A 492 -9.63 23.07 16.95
C ILE A 492 -8.33 23.37 16.22
#